data_AF-A0A848H4X1-F1
#
_entry.id   AF-A0A848H4X1-F1
#
_cell.length_a   1.000
_cell.length_b   1.000
_cell.length_c   1.000
_cell.angle_alpha   90.00
_cell.angle_beta   90.00
_cell.angle_gamma   90.00
#
_symmetry.space_group_name_H-M   'P 1'
#
loop_
_entity.id
_entity.type
_entity.pdbx_description
1 polymer ?
#
loop_
_entity_poly.entity_id
_entity_poly.type
_entity_poly.pdbx_seq_one_letter_code
_entity_poly.pdbx_strand_id
1 'polypeptide(L)'
;MKRAPAGTLRRLLPLAAGVLAVHLALLRMPALELAAKPPQSGTSFATRAIAAPVPAPAFEPAPTLLPVALEVPAAPAPRPRRVAPPRPVVRAEPLPLVAQALPEPAAPAPEVAPSSAPLGAGSAVLAASAPPSQASAPPATVPKGVKLPPTARFHYEVTATYKGLPLRGEGEIAWQQDGNSYELQMDARSPLLVGSRRQRSMGRITAHGLVPEHFYDRARSEQAAHFDPDKGRITFSNNQPDADWAAGMQDRLSVVLQLAGIMGGQPARFPAGSQIVVPTASTREAETWVFTVEAEEDLELPGGTVHAVKLERLPRRQYDVKVELWLAPRMDYAPVRLRLTNPNGDTVDQRWSSTDKG
;
A
#
# COMPACT_ATOMS: atom_id res chain seq x y z
N MET A 1 38.88 -20.82 -39.29
CA MET A 1 37.56 -20.76 -39.95
C MET A 1 37.12 -22.18 -40.30
N LYS A 2 36.21 -22.79 -39.52
CA LYS A 2 35.70 -24.15 -39.79
C LYS A 2 34.51 -24.05 -40.75
N ARG A 3 34.60 -24.65 -41.94
CA ARG A 3 33.47 -24.75 -42.88
C ARG A 3 32.39 -25.67 -42.30
N ALA A 4 31.16 -25.18 -42.22
CA ALA A 4 30.00 -25.97 -41.81
C ALA A 4 29.73 -27.10 -42.82
N PRO A 5 29.33 -28.31 -42.38
CA PRO A 5 29.11 -29.45 -43.26
C PRO A 5 27.92 -29.20 -44.20
N ALA A 6 28.14 -29.47 -45.49
CA ALA A 6 27.23 -29.17 -46.61
C ALA A 6 25.80 -29.76 -46.48
N GLY A 7 25.57 -30.69 -45.55
CA GLY A 7 24.25 -31.27 -45.27
C GLY A 7 23.30 -30.35 -44.51
N THR A 8 23.82 -29.36 -43.76
CA THR A 8 23.00 -28.48 -42.90
C THR A 8 22.28 -27.40 -43.71
N LEU A 9 22.95 -26.87 -44.75
CA LEU A 9 22.41 -25.82 -45.62
C LEU A 9 21.19 -26.32 -46.42
N ARG A 10 21.24 -27.59 -46.85
CA ARG A 10 20.18 -28.22 -47.64
C ARG A 10 18.88 -28.47 -46.85
N ARG A 11 18.99 -28.57 -45.52
CA ARG A 11 17.83 -28.69 -44.59
C ARG A 11 17.24 -27.35 -44.16
N LEU A 12 18.02 -26.26 -44.24
CA LEU A 12 17.57 -24.91 -43.89
C LEU A 12 16.89 -24.18 -45.06
N LEU A 13 17.21 -24.56 -46.30
CA LEU A 13 16.60 -24.05 -47.53
C LEU A 13 15.05 -24.14 -47.56
N PRO A 14 14.39 -25.27 -47.25
CA PRO A 14 12.93 -25.33 -47.24
C PRO A 14 12.31 -24.47 -46.14
N LEU A 15 12.99 -24.32 -45.00
CA LEU A 15 12.51 -23.54 -43.86
C LEU A 15 12.60 -22.04 -44.16
N ALA A 16 13.72 -21.60 -44.76
CA ALA A 16 13.87 -20.23 -45.25
C ALA A 16 12.87 -19.90 -46.37
N ALA A 17 12.63 -20.81 -47.30
CA ALA A 17 11.62 -20.65 -48.35
C ALA A 17 10.20 -20.55 -47.77
N GLY A 18 9.88 -21.36 -46.75
CA GLY A 18 8.59 -21.30 -46.05
C GLY A 18 8.38 -19.96 -45.33
N VAL A 19 9.40 -19.47 -44.60
CA VAL A 19 9.34 -18.16 -43.92
C VAL A 19 9.16 -17.01 -44.92
N LEU A 20 9.87 -17.07 -46.06
CA LEU A 20 9.75 -16.08 -47.12
C LEU A 20 8.35 -16.09 -47.77
N ALA A 21 7.78 -17.29 -48.00
CA ALA A 21 6.44 -17.43 -48.54
C ALA A 21 5.37 -16.84 -47.60
N VAL A 22 5.51 -17.04 -46.28
CA VAL A 22 4.62 -16.43 -45.28
C VAL A 22 4.72 -14.90 -45.27
N HIS A 23 5.93 -14.35 -45.35
CA HIS A 23 6.11 -12.89 -45.42
C HIS A 23 5.51 -12.29 -46.69
N LEU A 24 5.68 -12.95 -47.84
CA LEU A 24 5.07 -12.52 -49.10
C LEU A 24 3.55 -12.63 -49.08
N ALA A 25 2.99 -13.65 -48.42
CA ALA A 25 1.54 -13.78 -48.23
C ALA A 25 0.98 -12.67 -47.33
N LEU A 26 1.66 -12.34 -46.23
CA LEU A 26 1.28 -11.25 -45.33
C LEU A 26 1.36 -9.87 -46.01
N LEU A 27 2.38 -9.63 -46.84
CA LEU A 27 2.51 -8.38 -47.60
C LEU A 27 1.45 -8.21 -48.70
N ARG A 28 0.83 -9.30 -49.15
CA ARG A 28 -0.25 -9.27 -50.15
C ARG A 28 -1.65 -9.29 -49.56
N MET A 29 -1.78 -9.33 -48.23
CA MET A 29 -3.08 -9.10 -47.61
C MET A 29 -3.44 -7.61 -47.73
N PRO A 30 -4.61 -7.27 -48.28
CA PRO A 30 -5.08 -5.89 -48.24
C PRO A 30 -5.16 -5.46 -46.77
N ALA A 31 -4.72 -4.23 -46.48
CA ALA A 31 -4.85 -3.64 -45.16
C ALA A 31 -6.31 -3.83 -44.71
N LEU A 32 -6.48 -4.62 -43.64
CA LEU A 32 -7.77 -4.72 -42.98
C LEU A 32 -8.03 -3.32 -42.43
N GLU A 33 -8.85 -2.53 -43.13
CA GLU A 33 -9.31 -1.26 -42.61
C GLU A 33 -10.04 -1.56 -41.30
N LEU A 34 -9.34 -1.34 -40.19
CA LEU A 34 -9.98 -1.17 -38.90
C LEU A 34 -10.90 0.02 -39.08
N ALA A 35 -12.19 -0.24 -39.26
CA ALA A 35 -13.23 0.76 -39.24
C ALA A 35 -13.07 1.57 -37.96
N ALA A 36 -12.46 2.75 -38.07
CA ALA A 36 -12.41 3.72 -37.01
C ALA A 36 -13.86 4.10 -36.73
N LYS A 37 -14.39 3.61 -35.61
CA LYS A 37 -15.69 4.03 -35.10
C LYS A 37 -15.67 5.57 -35.04
N PRO A 38 -16.57 6.28 -35.74
CA PRO A 38 -16.58 7.73 -35.70
C PRO A 38 -16.75 8.20 -34.25
N PRO A 39 -16.13 9.33 -33.86
CA PRO A 39 -16.27 9.87 -32.53
C PRO A 39 -17.75 10.07 -32.24
N GLN A 40 -18.23 9.48 -31.16
CA GLN A 40 -19.57 9.71 -30.68
C GLN A 40 -19.71 11.21 -30.43
N SER A 41 -20.65 11.83 -31.13
CA SER A 41 -21.04 13.22 -30.96
C SER A 41 -21.14 13.54 -29.47
N GLY A 42 -20.46 14.60 -29.08
CA GLY A 42 -20.29 14.99 -27.69
C GLY A 42 -21.61 15.04 -26.93
N THR A 43 -21.56 14.52 -25.71
CA THR A 43 -22.51 14.84 -24.66
C THR A 43 -22.66 16.36 -24.59
N SER A 44 -23.86 16.85 -24.89
CA SER A 44 -24.21 18.25 -24.69
C SER A 44 -24.01 18.59 -23.22
N PHE A 45 -23.19 19.61 -22.96
CA PHE A 45 -23.11 20.22 -21.63
C PHE A 45 -24.46 20.89 -21.35
N ALA A 46 -25.25 20.27 -20.48
CA ALA A 46 -26.41 20.92 -19.88
C ALA A 46 -25.92 21.86 -18.77
N THR A 47 -25.57 23.09 -19.13
CA THR A 47 -25.31 24.16 -18.16
C THR A 47 -26.63 24.56 -17.54
N ARG A 48 -26.97 23.97 -16.39
CA ARG A 48 -28.02 24.51 -15.52
C ARG A 48 -27.41 25.66 -14.72
N ALA A 49 -27.89 26.89 -14.97
CA ALA A 49 -27.57 28.03 -14.13
C ALA A 49 -28.07 27.75 -12.71
N ILE A 50 -27.15 27.65 -11.75
CA ILE A 50 -27.48 27.66 -10.33
C ILE A 50 -27.76 29.11 -9.98
N ALA A 51 -29.03 29.42 -9.71
CA ALA A 51 -29.41 30.70 -9.13
C ALA A 51 -28.68 30.87 -7.79
N ALA A 52 -28.08 32.03 -7.58
CA ALA A 52 -27.43 32.37 -6.33
C ALA A 52 -28.43 32.22 -5.16
N PRO A 53 -28.03 31.58 -4.04
CA PRO A 53 -28.89 31.54 -2.86
C PRO A 53 -29.15 32.96 -2.39
N VAL A 54 -30.44 33.31 -2.28
CA VAL A 54 -30.92 34.53 -1.63
C VAL A 54 -30.32 34.57 -0.22
N PRO A 55 -29.68 35.67 0.21
CA PRO A 55 -29.16 35.78 1.57
C PRO A 55 -30.31 35.63 2.57
N ALA A 56 -30.20 34.63 3.44
CA ALA A 56 -31.12 34.46 4.56
C ALA A 56 -31.03 35.70 5.48
N PRO A 57 -32.16 36.18 6.03
CA PRO A 57 -32.16 37.30 6.95
C PRO A 57 -31.29 37.00 8.17
N ALA A 58 -30.52 38.01 8.58
CA ALA A 58 -29.63 37.97 9.74
C ALA A 58 -30.41 37.51 10.98
N PHE A 59 -30.00 36.37 11.54
CA PHE A 59 -30.41 36.00 12.89
C PHE A 59 -29.69 36.92 13.87
N GLU A 60 -30.47 37.65 14.67
CA GLU A 60 -30.00 38.37 15.84
C GLU A 60 -29.25 37.42 16.78
N PRO A 61 -28.13 37.85 17.39
CA PRO A 61 -27.40 37.03 18.33
C PRO A 61 -28.23 36.83 19.59
N ALA A 62 -28.64 35.59 19.84
CA ALA A 62 -29.22 35.17 21.11
C ALA A 62 -28.19 35.41 22.25
N PRO A 63 -28.65 35.89 23.42
CA PRO A 63 -27.76 36.33 24.49
C PRO A 63 -26.93 35.18 25.08
N THR A 64 -25.66 35.51 25.31
CA THR A 64 -24.66 34.70 26.01
C THR A 64 -25.19 34.20 27.35
N LEU A 65 -25.41 32.88 27.46
CA LEU A 65 -25.57 32.23 28.76
C LEU A 65 -24.22 32.17 29.45
N LEU A 66 -24.13 32.86 30.59
CA LEU A 66 -22.98 32.85 31.48
C LEU A 66 -22.69 31.41 31.96
N PRO A 67 -21.43 30.99 32.06
CA PRO A 67 -21.10 29.64 32.50
C PRO A 67 -21.49 29.45 33.98
N VAL A 68 -22.29 28.42 34.23
CA VAL A 68 -22.48 27.85 35.57
C VAL A 68 -21.13 27.29 36.01
N ALA A 69 -20.59 27.85 37.10
CA ALA A 69 -19.41 27.35 37.76
C ALA A 69 -19.75 26.00 38.41
N LEU A 70 -19.27 24.90 37.79
CA LEU A 70 -19.18 23.61 38.45
C LEU A 70 -17.96 23.65 39.37
N GLU A 71 -18.19 23.58 40.68
CA GLU A 71 -17.13 23.43 41.68
C GLU A 71 -16.28 22.20 41.38
N VAL A 72 -14.97 22.43 41.27
CA VAL A 72 -13.95 21.38 41.20
C VAL A 72 -13.72 20.84 42.61
N PRO A 73 -13.95 19.54 42.89
CA PRO A 73 -13.49 18.96 44.15
C PRO A 73 -11.96 18.93 44.19
N ALA A 74 -11.40 19.52 45.24
CA ALA A 74 -9.96 19.63 45.48
C ALA A 74 -9.29 18.24 45.58
N ALA A 75 -8.17 18.10 44.87
CA ALA A 75 -7.28 16.94 44.99
C ALA A 75 -6.61 16.93 46.39
N PRO A 76 -6.47 15.76 47.04
CA PRO A 76 -5.75 15.66 48.31
C PRO A 76 -4.23 15.76 48.11
N ALA A 77 -3.58 16.50 49.01
CA ALA A 77 -2.13 16.72 49.04
C ALA A 77 -1.33 15.41 49.27
N PRO A 78 -0.12 15.28 48.68
CA PRO A 78 0.74 14.11 48.89
C PRO A 78 1.42 14.16 50.27
N ARG A 79 1.34 13.06 51.03
CA ARG A 79 2.15 12.84 52.23
C ARG A 79 3.54 12.30 51.82
N PRO A 80 4.64 12.75 52.45
CA PRO A 80 5.96 12.20 52.19
C PRO A 80 6.23 10.94 53.03
N ARG A 81 7.32 10.24 52.69
CA ARG A 81 8.02 9.13 53.39
C ARG A 81 7.70 7.76 52.78
N ARG A 82 8.66 6.87 52.48
CA ARG A 82 9.94 6.58 53.13
C ARG A 82 10.91 5.93 52.13
N VAL A 83 12.17 6.36 52.15
CA VAL A 83 13.29 5.72 51.45
C VAL A 83 13.52 4.32 52.04
N ALA A 84 13.56 3.30 51.18
CA ALA A 84 14.00 1.96 51.52
C ALA A 84 15.49 1.78 51.13
N PRO A 85 16.30 1.09 51.94
CA PRO A 85 17.72 0.87 51.65
C PRO A 85 17.93 -0.16 50.53
N PRO A 86 19.03 -0.08 49.77
CA PRO A 86 19.31 -0.99 48.65
C PRO A 86 19.68 -2.39 49.15
N ARG A 87 19.11 -3.43 48.53
CA ARG A 87 19.54 -4.82 48.69
C ARG A 87 20.62 -5.17 47.65
N PRO A 88 21.55 -6.08 48.01
CA PRO A 88 22.79 -6.30 47.29
C PRO A 88 22.60 -6.96 45.91
N VAL A 89 23.45 -6.53 44.99
CA VAL A 89 23.61 -7.03 43.63
C VAL A 89 24.07 -8.49 43.68
N VAL A 90 23.26 -9.40 43.13
CA VAL A 90 23.71 -10.75 42.82
C VAL A 90 24.46 -10.71 41.49
N ARG A 91 25.76 -10.96 41.64
CA ARG A 91 26.78 -11.35 40.66
C ARG A 91 26.20 -11.98 39.38
N ALA A 92 26.37 -11.27 38.26
CA ALA A 92 26.31 -11.85 36.92
C ALA A 92 27.57 -12.70 36.68
N GLU A 93 27.38 -13.91 36.19
CA GLU A 93 28.45 -14.79 35.70
C GLU A 93 28.65 -14.52 34.19
N PRO A 94 29.89 -14.44 33.68
CA PRO A 94 30.16 -13.85 32.37
C PRO A 94 30.06 -14.86 31.22
N LEU A 95 29.43 -14.45 30.12
CA LEU A 95 29.59 -15.09 28.81
C LEU A 95 30.93 -14.65 28.17
N PRO A 96 31.62 -15.54 27.42
CA PRO A 96 32.98 -15.32 26.97
C PRO A 96 33.09 -14.26 25.87
N LEU A 97 33.99 -13.32 26.11
CA LEU A 97 34.44 -12.23 25.24
C LEU A 97 35.29 -12.81 24.10
N VAL A 98 34.83 -12.70 22.85
CA VAL A 98 35.70 -12.85 21.68
C VAL A 98 36.54 -11.59 21.56
N ALA A 99 37.86 -11.78 21.64
CA ALA A 99 38.88 -10.74 21.71
C ALA A 99 38.89 -9.83 20.47
N GLN A 100 38.73 -8.51 20.70
CA GLN A 100 39.25 -7.48 19.79
C GLN A 100 40.65 -7.10 20.26
N ALA A 101 41.61 -7.15 19.35
CA ALA A 101 42.97 -6.64 19.56
C ALA A 101 43.11 -5.23 18.97
N LEU A 102 43.74 -4.35 19.72
CA LEU A 102 44.29 -3.02 19.38
C LEU A 102 45.80 -3.06 19.73
N PRO A 103 46.69 -2.09 19.37
CA PRO A 103 46.76 -1.17 18.21
C PRO A 103 48.22 -0.92 17.65
N GLU A 104 48.31 -0.06 16.61
CA GLU A 104 49.39 0.94 16.28
C GLU A 104 50.71 0.49 15.58
N PRO A 105 51.57 1.31 14.85
CA PRO A 105 51.66 2.78 14.63
C PRO A 105 51.87 3.40 13.20
N ALA A 106 51.66 4.74 13.15
CA ALA A 106 52.38 5.86 12.45
C ALA A 106 52.49 5.93 10.90
N ALA A 107 51.86 6.91 10.18
CA ALA A 107 52.20 8.34 9.92
C ALA A 107 52.88 8.55 8.52
N PRO A 108 52.93 9.74 7.86
CA PRO A 108 52.38 11.08 8.19
C PRO A 108 51.58 11.79 7.04
N ALA A 109 51.25 13.07 7.28
CA ALA A 109 50.43 14.03 6.54
C ALA A 109 50.96 14.51 5.15
N PRO A 110 50.23 15.41 4.45
CA PRO A 110 50.61 16.82 4.62
C PRO A 110 49.46 17.83 4.80
N GLU A 111 49.92 18.95 5.35
CA GLU A 111 49.34 20.22 5.74
C GLU A 111 49.05 21.13 4.52
N VAL A 112 47.91 21.85 4.54
CA VAL A 112 47.79 23.16 3.88
C VAL A 112 46.89 24.06 4.73
N ALA A 113 47.50 25.12 5.27
CA ALA A 113 46.88 26.20 6.04
C ALA A 113 46.42 27.36 5.10
N PRO A 114 45.73 28.40 5.60
CA PRO A 114 44.63 29.06 4.91
C PRO A 114 45.03 30.39 4.23
N SER A 115 44.15 30.89 3.34
CA SER A 115 44.21 32.27 2.85
C SER A 115 42.83 32.91 2.91
N SER A 116 42.77 34.11 3.48
CA SER A 116 41.58 34.90 3.75
C SER A 116 41.61 36.24 3.01
N ALA A 117 40.45 36.58 2.42
CA ALA A 117 39.84 37.92 2.22
C ALA A 117 40.32 38.81 1.04
N PRO A 118 39.54 39.84 0.57
CA PRO A 118 38.07 40.03 0.58
C PRO A 118 37.43 40.66 -0.71
N LEU A 119 36.09 40.77 -0.68
CA LEU A 119 35.18 41.77 -1.30
C LEU A 119 35.01 41.90 -2.83
N GLY A 120 33.75 41.76 -3.28
CA GLY A 120 33.25 42.25 -4.57
C GLY A 120 31.76 41.96 -4.77
N ALA A 121 30.92 42.98 -4.60
CA ALA A 121 29.45 42.92 -4.68
C ALA A 121 28.91 42.65 -6.10
N GLY A 122 27.76 42.00 -6.18
CA GLY A 122 27.01 41.83 -7.42
C GLY A 122 25.73 41.01 -7.22
N SER A 123 24.72 41.61 -6.59
CA SER A 123 23.37 41.05 -6.48
C SER A 123 22.73 40.91 -7.87
N ALA A 124 22.38 39.68 -8.24
CA ALA A 124 21.32 39.40 -9.22
C ALA A 124 20.59 38.13 -8.76
N VAL A 125 19.61 38.32 -7.88
CA VAL A 125 18.69 37.26 -7.46
C VAL A 125 17.74 37.01 -8.63
N LEU A 126 18.12 36.09 -9.51
CA LEU A 126 17.14 35.44 -10.38
C LEU A 126 16.32 34.51 -9.48
N ALA A 127 15.06 34.89 -9.30
CA ALA A 127 14.06 34.11 -8.59
C ALA A 127 14.04 32.68 -9.13
N ALA A 128 14.65 31.77 -8.39
CA ALA A 128 14.46 30.35 -8.58
C ALA A 128 13.01 30.05 -8.19
N SER A 129 12.18 29.78 -9.18
CA SER A 129 10.82 29.27 -9.00
C SER A 129 10.87 28.10 -8.02
N ALA A 130 10.27 28.30 -6.85
CA ALA A 130 10.08 27.24 -5.88
C ALA A 130 9.37 26.05 -6.56
N PRO A 131 9.77 24.80 -6.29
CA PRO A 131 9.03 23.65 -6.75
C PRO A 131 7.58 23.74 -6.22
N PRO A 132 6.58 23.24 -6.98
CA PRO A 132 5.21 23.26 -6.52
C PRO A 132 5.13 22.60 -5.15
N SER A 133 4.57 23.35 -4.19
CA SER A 133 4.23 22.86 -2.87
C SER A 133 3.52 21.51 -3.02
N GLN A 134 4.17 20.43 -2.60
CA GLN A 134 3.51 19.15 -2.45
C GLN A 134 2.36 19.41 -1.49
N ALA A 135 1.13 19.31 -2.00
CA ALA A 135 -0.06 19.36 -1.17
C ALA A 135 0.17 18.42 0.02
N SER A 136 0.19 18.99 1.23
CA SER A 136 0.45 18.25 2.45
C SER A 136 -0.46 17.02 2.47
N ALA A 137 0.13 15.83 2.53
CA ALA A 137 -0.64 14.60 2.61
C ALA A 137 -1.58 14.71 3.83
N PRO A 138 -2.87 14.35 3.68
CA PRO A 138 -3.79 14.40 4.80
C PRO A 138 -3.24 13.55 5.96
N PRO A 139 -3.45 13.97 7.21
CA PRO A 139 -2.92 13.25 8.35
C PRO A 139 -3.48 11.82 8.40
N ALA A 140 -2.62 10.86 8.76
CA ALA A 140 -3.01 9.47 8.92
C ALA A 140 -4.15 9.35 9.93
N THR A 141 -5.10 8.46 9.65
CA THR A 141 -6.12 8.09 10.61
C THR A 141 -5.47 7.14 11.62
N VAL A 142 -5.31 7.56 12.87
CA VAL A 142 -4.88 6.65 13.94
C VAL A 142 -6.12 5.96 14.51
N PRO A 143 -6.39 4.70 14.17
CA PRO A 143 -7.61 4.04 14.60
C PRO A 143 -7.53 3.77 16.10
N LYS A 144 -8.66 3.98 16.78
CA LYS A 144 -8.87 3.51 18.17
C LYS A 144 -9.77 2.29 18.07
N GLY A 145 -9.51 1.23 18.83
CA GLY A 145 -10.40 0.07 18.93
C GLY A 145 -10.53 -0.73 17.63
N VAL A 146 -9.41 -1.17 17.07
CA VAL A 146 -9.38 -2.09 15.91
C VAL A 146 -9.80 -3.50 16.37
N LYS A 147 -10.70 -4.17 15.63
CA LYS A 147 -11.11 -5.56 15.88
C LYS A 147 -10.75 -6.44 14.68
N LEU A 148 -9.57 -7.05 14.73
CA LEU A 148 -9.09 -7.94 13.66
C LEU A 148 -9.95 -9.22 13.54
N PRO A 149 -10.10 -9.78 12.34
CA PRO A 149 -10.82 -11.04 12.16
C PRO A 149 -10.07 -12.21 12.84
N PRO A 150 -10.78 -13.30 13.20
CA PRO A 150 -10.15 -14.51 13.71
C PRO A 150 -9.24 -15.15 12.66
N THR A 151 -8.28 -15.96 13.10
CA THR A 151 -7.45 -16.80 12.22
C THR A 151 -8.33 -17.59 11.25
N ALA A 152 -8.01 -17.49 9.97
CA ALA A 152 -8.80 -18.09 8.91
C ALA A 152 -8.00 -18.22 7.61
N ARG A 153 -8.45 -19.12 6.74
CA ARG A 153 -8.00 -19.22 5.36
C ARG A 153 -9.17 -18.92 4.44
N PHE A 154 -9.02 -17.89 3.61
CA PHE A 154 -10.03 -17.47 2.65
C PHE A 154 -9.62 -17.96 1.26
N HIS A 155 -10.55 -18.63 0.58
CA HIS A 155 -10.37 -19.10 -0.79
C HIS A 155 -11.09 -18.18 -1.76
N TYR A 156 -10.51 -18.00 -2.95
CA TYR A 156 -11.02 -17.09 -3.97
C TYR A 156 -10.95 -17.71 -5.36
N GLU A 157 -11.95 -17.41 -6.17
CA GLU A 157 -11.80 -17.45 -7.63
C GLU A 157 -11.17 -16.13 -8.09
N VAL A 158 -10.17 -16.22 -8.96
CA VAL A 158 -9.44 -15.06 -9.48
C VAL A 158 -9.74 -14.89 -10.96
N THR A 159 -10.20 -13.70 -11.34
CA THR A 159 -10.27 -13.29 -12.74
C THR A 159 -9.31 -12.13 -12.96
N ALA A 160 -8.32 -12.33 -13.81
CA ALA A 160 -7.39 -11.29 -14.22
C ALA A 160 -7.60 -10.92 -15.68
N THR A 161 -7.39 -9.65 -16.02
CA THR A 161 -7.27 -9.20 -17.42
C THR A 161 -5.83 -8.82 -17.64
N TYR A 162 -5.18 -9.44 -18.62
CA TYR A 162 -3.81 -9.09 -19.00
C TYR A 162 -3.77 -8.79 -20.50
N LYS A 163 -3.45 -7.55 -20.86
CA LYS A 163 -3.46 -7.07 -22.26
C LYS A 163 -4.79 -7.36 -22.97
N GLY A 164 -5.91 -7.19 -22.24
CA GLY A 164 -7.27 -7.43 -22.74
C GLY A 164 -7.71 -8.90 -22.77
N LEU A 165 -6.84 -9.86 -22.42
CA LEU A 165 -7.20 -11.27 -22.35
C LEU A 165 -7.64 -11.65 -20.93
N PRO A 166 -8.83 -12.24 -20.75
CA PRO A 166 -9.27 -12.73 -19.45
C PRO A 166 -8.55 -14.04 -19.12
N LEU A 167 -8.09 -14.14 -17.87
CA LEU A 167 -7.35 -15.27 -17.33
C LEU A 167 -7.99 -15.66 -16.00
N ARG A 168 -8.32 -16.94 -15.86
CA ARG A 168 -8.94 -17.48 -14.65
C ARG A 168 -7.90 -18.17 -13.78
N GLY A 169 -8.06 -18.08 -12.49
CA GLY A 169 -7.18 -18.66 -11.51
C GLY A 169 -7.84 -18.84 -10.16
N GLU A 170 -7.02 -19.19 -9.19
CA GLU A 170 -7.38 -19.40 -7.80
C GLU A 170 -6.53 -18.48 -6.95
N GLY A 171 -7.10 -18.05 -5.82
CA GLY A 171 -6.44 -17.23 -4.84
C GLY A 171 -6.69 -17.76 -3.44
N GLU A 172 -5.77 -17.48 -2.54
CA GLU A 172 -5.89 -17.82 -1.13
C GLU A 172 -5.33 -16.67 -0.30
N ILE A 173 -6.02 -16.32 0.79
CA ILE A 173 -5.47 -15.48 1.87
C ILE A 173 -5.43 -16.33 3.14
N ALA A 174 -4.22 -16.60 3.65
CA ALA A 174 -3.99 -17.26 4.91
C ALA A 174 -3.66 -16.23 5.98
N TRP A 175 -4.53 -16.10 6.98
CA TRP A 175 -4.40 -15.17 8.08
C TRP A 175 -4.21 -15.94 9.39
N GLN A 176 -3.13 -15.65 10.11
CA GLN A 176 -2.80 -16.25 11.39
C GLN A 176 -2.37 -15.16 12.38
N GLN A 177 -2.84 -15.29 13.63
CA GLN A 177 -2.42 -14.43 14.74
C GLN A 177 -2.49 -15.16 16.08
N ASP A 178 -1.72 -14.68 17.05
CA ASP A 178 -1.76 -15.10 18.45
C ASP A 178 -2.23 -13.97 19.42
N GLY A 179 -2.67 -12.83 18.84
CA GLY A 179 -3.05 -11.61 19.56
C GLY A 179 -1.91 -10.62 19.81
N ASN A 180 -0.66 -11.04 19.66
CA ASN A 180 0.55 -10.23 19.85
C ASN A 180 1.36 -10.08 18.56
N SER A 181 1.38 -11.12 17.74
CA SER A 181 2.07 -11.23 16.46
C SER A 181 1.11 -11.74 15.39
N TYR A 182 1.48 -11.53 14.13
CA TYR A 182 0.69 -12.02 13.01
C TYR A 182 1.53 -12.48 11.84
N GLU A 183 0.91 -13.34 11.03
CA GLU A 183 1.35 -13.67 9.69
C GLU A 183 0.16 -13.64 8.72
N LEU A 184 0.34 -12.92 7.61
CA LEU A 184 -0.63 -12.78 6.54
C LEU A 184 0.04 -13.17 5.23
N GLN A 185 -0.50 -14.17 4.54
CA GLN A 185 -0.01 -14.60 3.23
C GLN A 185 -1.15 -14.53 2.21
N MET A 186 -0.84 -14.08 1.01
CA MET A 186 -1.74 -14.13 -0.14
C MET A 186 -1.06 -14.82 -1.31
N ASP A 187 -1.74 -15.80 -1.89
CA ASP A 187 -1.34 -16.51 -3.08
C ASP A 187 -2.35 -16.27 -4.19
N ALA A 188 -1.89 -16.03 -5.42
CA ALA A 188 -2.73 -15.99 -6.61
C ALA A 188 -2.03 -16.74 -7.74
N ARG A 189 -2.73 -17.70 -8.35
CA ARG A 189 -2.19 -18.58 -9.41
C ARG A 189 -3.21 -18.78 -10.51
N SER A 190 -2.76 -18.88 -11.75
CA SER A 190 -3.60 -19.26 -12.89
C SER A 190 -2.88 -20.30 -13.74
N PRO A 191 -3.58 -21.36 -14.22
CA PRO A 191 -3.01 -22.35 -15.13
C PRO A 191 -2.58 -21.76 -16.48
N LEU A 192 -3.20 -20.64 -16.88
CA LEU A 192 -2.99 -19.99 -18.18
C LEU A 192 -1.98 -18.83 -18.09
N LEU A 193 -1.63 -18.38 -16.88
CA LEU A 193 -0.58 -17.37 -16.67
C LEU A 193 0.79 -18.06 -16.54
N VAL A 194 1.80 -17.47 -17.19
CA VAL A 194 3.20 -17.78 -16.89
C VAL A 194 3.57 -17.08 -15.56
N GLY A 195 3.10 -17.63 -14.44
CA GLY A 195 3.50 -17.21 -13.10
C GLY A 195 2.40 -17.25 -12.05
N SER A 196 2.83 -17.32 -10.79
CA SER A 196 2.03 -17.03 -9.60
C SER A 196 2.51 -15.73 -8.97
N ARG A 197 1.66 -15.14 -8.12
CA ARG A 197 2.08 -14.09 -7.20
C ARG A 197 1.86 -14.56 -5.77
N ARG A 198 2.84 -14.32 -4.91
CA ARG A 198 2.76 -14.54 -3.47
C ARG A 198 3.16 -13.26 -2.76
N GLN A 199 2.33 -12.81 -1.84
CA GLN A 199 2.67 -11.74 -0.91
C GLN A 199 2.66 -12.29 0.52
N ARG A 200 3.55 -11.80 1.37
CA ARG A 200 3.60 -12.16 2.79
C ARG A 200 3.88 -10.93 3.62
N SER A 201 3.13 -10.73 4.68
CA SER A 201 3.28 -9.67 5.67
C SER A 201 3.36 -10.31 7.05
N MET A 202 4.28 -9.85 7.87
CA MET A 202 4.43 -10.27 9.26
C MET A 202 4.81 -9.10 10.14
N GLY A 203 4.42 -9.17 11.41
CA GLY A 203 4.75 -8.15 12.38
C GLY A 203 3.98 -8.34 13.69
N ARG A 204 3.75 -7.22 14.38
CA ARG A 204 3.10 -7.19 15.68
C ARG A 204 1.67 -6.69 15.58
N ILE A 205 0.88 -7.04 16.59
CA ILE A 205 -0.46 -6.52 16.82
C ILE A 205 -0.41 -5.56 18.02
N THR A 206 -1.08 -4.42 17.88
CA THR A 206 -1.21 -3.41 18.94
C THR A 206 -2.67 -3.00 19.09
N ALA A 207 -2.98 -2.14 20.06
CA ALA A 207 -4.31 -1.54 20.21
C ALA A 207 -4.77 -0.71 18.98
N HIS A 208 -3.82 -0.33 18.11
CA HIS A 208 -4.07 0.39 16.85
C HIS A 208 -4.12 -0.55 15.63
N GLY A 209 -4.05 -1.86 15.83
CA GLY A 209 -4.07 -2.87 14.77
C GLY A 209 -2.67 -3.38 14.40
N LEU A 210 -2.51 -3.69 13.12
CA LEU A 210 -1.30 -4.32 12.57
C LEU A 210 -0.15 -3.31 12.50
N VAL A 211 1.04 -3.76 12.91
CA VAL A 211 2.31 -3.05 12.75
C VAL A 211 3.24 -3.98 11.97
N PRO A 212 3.29 -3.87 10.63
CA PRO A 212 4.18 -4.68 9.81
C PRO A 212 5.64 -4.42 10.13
N GLU A 213 6.44 -5.48 10.07
CA GLU A 213 7.90 -5.45 10.23
C GLU A 213 8.59 -5.95 8.95
N HIS A 214 7.99 -6.93 8.27
CA HIS A 214 8.49 -7.46 7.01
C HIS A 214 7.36 -7.67 6.01
N PHE A 215 7.58 -7.20 4.80
CA PHE A 215 6.70 -7.43 3.66
C PHE A 215 7.49 -8.01 2.48
N TYR A 216 6.98 -9.09 1.91
CA TYR A 216 7.57 -9.79 0.77
C TYR A 216 6.55 -9.84 -0.38
N ASP A 217 6.99 -9.57 -1.61
CA ASP A 217 6.20 -9.68 -2.83
C ASP A 217 6.99 -10.46 -3.88
N ARG A 218 6.54 -11.68 -4.16
CA ARG A 218 7.13 -12.60 -5.10
C ARG A 218 6.22 -12.78 -6.30
N ALA A 219 6.74 -12.43 -7.47
CA ALA A 219 6.16 -12.81 -8.74
C ALA A 219 7.24 -13.54 -9.57
N ARG A 220 7.80 -12.89 -10.59
CA ARG A 220 8.97 -13.39 -11.33
C ARG A 220 10.25 -13.36 -10.49
N SER A 221 10.38 -12.34 -9.65
CA SER A 221 11.41 -12.21 -8.62
C SER A 221 10.74 -11.81 -7.31
N GLU A 222 11.47 -11.98 -6.22
CA GLU A 222 11.05 -11.56 -4.89
C GLU A 222 11.66 -10.20 -4.54
N GLN A 223 10.83 -9.30 -4.01
CA GLN A 223 11.25 -8.03 -3.43
C GLN A 223 10.69 -7.94 -2.01
N ALA A 224 11.34 -7.15 -1.16
CA ALA A 224 10.90 -6.96 0.21
C ALA A 224 11.00 -5.49 0.66
N ALA A 225 10.16 -5.15 1.63
CA ALA A 225 10.28 -3.94 2.44
C ALA A 225 10.44 -4.35 3.92
N HIS A 226 11.39 -3.73 4.61
CA HIS A 226 11.59 -3.89 6.04
C HIS A 226 11.21 -2.60 6.75
N PHE A 227 10.37 -2.72 7.78
CA PHE A 227 9.85 -1.61 8.54
C PHE A 227 10.57 -1.58 9.89
N ASP A 228 11.17 -0.44 10.22
CA ASP A 228 11.83 -0.18 11.49
C ASP A 228 11.11 1.01 12.16
N PRO A 229 10.00 0.75 12.89
CA PRO A 229 9.24 1.81 13.57
C PRO A 229 10.08 2.58 14.59
N ASP A 230 11.01 1.91 15.27
CA ASP A 230 11.84 2.51 16.32
C ASP A 230 12.82 3.54 15.73
N LYS A 231 13.31 3.29 14.51
CA LYS A 231 14.14 4.25 13.77
C LYS A 231 13.35 5.17 12.84
N GLY A 232 12.02 5.02 12.78
CA GLY A 232 11.17 5.81 11.88
C GLY A 232 11.49 5.59 10.40
N ARG A 233 11.87 4.38 9.98
CA ARG A 233 12.40 4.11 8.63
C ARG A 233 11.83 2.85 7.98
N ILE A 234 11.76 2.85 6.66
CA ILE A 234 11.49 1.69 5.80
C ILE A 234 12.64 1.53 4.82
N THR A 235 13.18 0.32 4.70
CA THR A 235 14.24 -0.02 3.74
C THR A 235 13.73 -1.03 2.72
N PHE A 236 14.28 -1.01 1.50
CA PHE A 236 13.81 -1.84 0.39
C PHE A 236 14.92 -2.77 -0.13
N SER A 237 14.60 -4.04 -0.37
CA SER A 237 15.58 -5.06 -0.79
C SER A 237 16.13 -4.85 -2.21
N ASN A 238 15.53 -3.94 -2.98
CA ASN A 238 15.90 -3.60 -4.35
C ASN A 238 16.77 -2.33 -4.41
N ASN A 239 17.34 -1.90 -3.28
CA ASN A 239 18.20 -0.72 -3.15
C ASN A 239 17.54 0.59 -3.63
N GLN A 240 16.22 0.69 -3.51
CA GLN A 240 15.54 1.99 -3.61
C GLN A 240 15.90 2.86 -2.39
N PRO A 241 15.81 4.20 -2.50
CA PRO A 241 15.99 5.08 -1.36
C PRO A 241 15.06 4.70 -0.20
N ASP A 242 15.59 4.76 1.02
CA ASP A 242 14.79 4.55 2.23
C ASP A 242 13.61 5.54 2.27
N ALA A 243 12.52 5.11 2.90
CA ALA A 243 11.36 5.96 3.14
C ALA A 243 11.13 6.19 4.63
N ASP A 244 10.46 7.28 4.97
CA ASP A 244 10.07 7.56 6.35
C ASP A 244 8.94 6.63 6.79
N TRP A 245 9.07 6.06 7.98
CA TRP A 245 7.98 5.33 8.63
C TRP A 245 7.05 6.30 9.34
N ALA A 246 5.73 6.05 9.26
CA ALA A 246 4.71 6.84 9.93
C ALA A 246 3.83 5.96 10.82
N ALA A 247 3.23 6.54 11.87
CA ALA A 247 2.29 5.82 12.71
C ALA A 247 1.12 5.26 11.89
N GLY A 248 0.79 3.98 12.13
CA GLY A 248 -0.24 3.27 11.37
C GLY A 248 0.20 2.79 9.99
N MET A 249 1.50 2.90 9.64
CA MET A 249 2.04 2.42 8.37
C MET A 249 1.68 0.95 8.14
N GLN A 250 1.14 0.67 6.96
CA GLN A 250 0.80 -0.66 6.48
C GLN A 250 1.66 -1.03 5.27
N ASP A 251 1.71 -2.32 4.94
CA ASP A 251 2.13 -2.76 3.62
C ASP A 251 0.93 -3.03 2.71
N ARG A 252 1.19 -3.29 1.43
CA ARG A 252 0.13 -3.49 0.41
C ARG A 252 -0.78 -4.69 0.68
N LEU A 253 -0.37 -5.63 1.53
CA LEU A 253 -1.18 -6.78 1.93
C LEU A 253 -1.85 -6.54 3.30
N SER A 254 -1.09 -6.07 4.31
CA SER A 254 -1.60 -5.82 5.65
C SER A 254 -2.73 -4.78 5.68
N VAL A 255 -2.70 -3.80 4.77
CA VAL A 255 -3.75 -2.77 4.65
C VAL A 255 -5.15 -3.38 4.48
N VAL A 256 -5.28 -4.54 3.84
CA VAL A 256 -6.57 -5.23 3.64
C VAL A 256 -7.18 -5.62 4.98
N LEU A 257 -6.41 -6.27 5.86
CA LEU A 257 -6.88 -6.68 7.18
C LEU A 257 -6.89 -5.54 8.19
N GLN A 258 -6.03 -4.54 8.03
CA GLN A 258 -6.11 -3.34 8.84
C GLN A 258 -7.45 -2.61 8.61
N LEU A 259 -7.88 -2.46 7.35
CA LEU A 259 -9.19 -1.88 7.03
C LEU A 259 -10.34 -2.74 7.56
N ALA A 260 -10.25 -4.07 7.44
CA ALA A 260 -11.20 -5.00 8.07
C ALA A 260 -11.31 -4.76 9.58
N GLY A 261 -10.18 -4.61 10.25
CA GLY A 261 -10.14 -4.36 11.69
C GLY A 261 -10.68 -2.99 12.10
N ILE A 262 -10.41 -1.95 11.31
CA ILE A 262 -10.95 -0.59 11.55
C ILE A 262 -12.48 -0.61 11.42
N MET A 263 -12.99 -1.19 10.33
CA MET A 263 -14.43 -1.29 10.07
C MET A 263 -15.13 -2.18 11.10
N GLY A 264 -14.54 -3.32 11.46
CA GLY A 264 -15.09 -4.25 12.44
C GLY A 264 -15.04 -3.78 13.89
N GLY A 265 -14.14 -2.84 14.20
CA GLY A 265 -14.02 -2.27 15.52
C GLY A 265 -15.02 -1.16 15.81
N GLN A 266 -15.24 -0.26 14.84
CA GLN A 266 -16.04 0.96 15.04
C GLN A 266 -16.82 1.35 13.77
N PRO A 267 -17.72 0.49 13.25
CA PRO A 267 -18.37 0.72 11.97
C PRO A 267 -19.20 2.01 11.94
N ALA A 268 -19.83 2.38 13.06
CA ALA A 268 -20.60 3.62 13.17
C ALA A 268 -19.78 4.90 12.97
N ARG A 269 -18.45 4.84 13.05
CA ARG A 269 -17.56 5.99 12.77
C ARG A 269 -17.28 6.19 11.29
N PHE A 270 -17.63 5.21 10.46
CA PHE A 270 -17.32 5.21 9.04
C PHE A 270 -18.58 4.99 8.21
N PRO A 271 -19.57 5.91 8.26
CA PRO A 271 -20.69 5.88 7.32
C PRO A 271 -20.20 6.07 5.87
N ALA A 272 -21.05 5.73 4.90
CA ALA A 272 -20.77 5.98 3.48
C ALA A 272 -20.35 7.45 3.22
N GLY A 273 -19.35 7.64 2.37
CA GLY A 273 -18.65 8.90 2.10
C GLY A 273 -17.48 9.21 3.05
N SER A 274 -17.32 8.46 4.14
CA SER A 274 -16.18 8.64 5.06
C SER A 274 -14.87 8.26 4.39
N GLN A 275 -13.78 8.91 4.80
CA GLN A 275 -12.43 8.60 4.33
C GLN A 275 -11.58 7.97 5.43
N ILE A 276 -10.79 6.97 5.07
CA ILE A 276 -9.80 6.32 5.92
C ILE A 276 -8.43 6.55 5.28
N VAL A 277 -7.56 7.28 5.98
CA VAL A 277 -6.22 7.62 5.51
C VAL A 277 -5.22 6.65 6.12
N VAL A 278 -4.52 5.88 5.28
CA VAL A 278 -3.58 4.84 5.68
C VAL A 278 -2.22 5.06 5.00
N PRO A 279 -1.16 5.42 5.73
CA PRO A 279 0.19 5.39 5.17
C PRO A 279 0.51 3.94 4.78
N THR A 280 0.92 3.72 3.53
CA THR A 280 1.08 2.39 2.94
C THR A 280 2.40 2.32 2.17
N ALA A 281 3.18 1.28 2.41
CA ALA A 281 4.40 1.00 1.67
C ALA A 281 4.26 -0.21 0.74
N SER A 282 4.87 -0.07 -0.43
CA SER A 282 5.16 -1.16 -1.36
C SER A 282 6.58 -1.68 -1.14
N THR A 283 7.08 -2.54 -2.05
CA THR A 283 8.51 -2.92 -2.07
C THR A 283 9.42 -1.86 -2.71
N ARG A 284 8.91 -0.66 -3.00
CA ARG A 284 9.64 0.38 -3.76
C ARG A 284 9.51 1.79 -3.21
N GLU A 285 8.38 2.09 -2.58
CA GLU A 285 8.04 3.43 -2.10
C GLU A 285 7.03 3.33 -0.96
N ALA A 286 6.96 4.37 -0.15
CA ALA A 286 5.88 4.61 0.80
C ALA A 286 5.04 5.81 0.36
N GLU A 287 3.72 5.70 0.49
CA GLU A 287 2.78 6.74 0.09
C GLU A 287 1.55 6.75 1.02
N THR A 288 0.73 7.80 0.93
CA THR A 288 -0.51 7.88 1.71
C THR A 288 -1.68 7.40 0.86
N TRP A 289 -2.31 6.30 1.28
CA TRP A 289 -3.54 5.79 0.67
C TRP A 289 -4.76 6.41 1.36
N VAL A 290 -5.75 6.79 0.56
CA VAL A 290 -7.03 7.29 1.06
C VAL A 290 -8.12 6.40 0.49
N PHE A 291 -8.85 5.74 1.38
CA PHE A 291 -9.99 4.89 1.03
C PHE A 291 -11.28 5.62 1.36
N THR A 292 -12.20 5.69 0.41
CA THR A 292 -13.58 6.13 0.65
C THR A 292 -14.43 4.92 1.00
N VAL A 293 -15.22 5.01 2.06
CA VAL A 293 -16.26 4.03 2.38
C VAL A 293 -17.46 4.32 1.50
N GLU A 294 -17.89 3.34 0.73
CA GLU A 294 -19.04 3.43 -0.15
C GLU A 294 -20.28 2.80 0.51
N ALA A 295 -21.41 2.81 -0.19
CA ALA A 295 -22.62 2.15 0.27
C ALA A 295 -22.42 0.63 0.39
N GLU A 296 -23.22 0.00 1.26
CA GLU A 296 -23.32 -1.45 1.34
C GLU A 296 -24.08 -1.99 0.13
N GLU A 297 -23.65 -3.13 -0.40
CA GLU A 297 -24.25 -3.81 -1.54
C GLU A 297 -24.26 -5.33 -1.36
N ASP A 298 -25.21 -6.00 -2.03
CA ASP A 298 -25.25 -7.45 -2.09
C ASP A 298 -24.42 -7.94 -3.29
N LEU A 299 -23.45 -8.80 -3.01
CA LEU A 299 -22.55 -9.38 -4.00
C LEU A 299 -22.92 -10.82 -4.29
N GLU A 300 -23.14 -11.13 -5.56
CA GLU A 300 -23.13 -12.51 -6.04
C GLU A 300 -21.68 -12.99 -6.12
N LEU A 301 -21.24 -13.88 -5.22
CA LEU A 301 -19.89 -14.43 -5.17
C LEU A 301 -19.93 -15.95 -5.40
N PRO A 302 -18.80 -16.59 -5.79
CA PRO A 302 -18.73 -18.05 -5.91
C PRO A 302 -19.21 -18.80 -4.65
N GLY A 303 -18.96 -18.24 -3.46
CA GLY A 303 -19.43 -18.80 -2.19
C GLY A 303 -20.89 -18.49 -1.82
N GLY A 304 -21.63 -17.79 -2.68
CA GLY A 304 -23.02 -17.37 -2.47
C GLY A 304 -23.20 -15.85 -2.41
N THR A 305 -24.44 -15.41 -2.18
CA THR A 305 -24.78 -14.00 -2.02
C THR A 305 -24.27 -13.47 -0.67
N VAL A 306 -23.48 -12.39 -0.70
CA VAL A 306 -22.88 -11.79 0.50
C VAL A 306 -23.14 -10.29 0.54
N HIS A 307 -23.71 -9.82 1.65
CA HIS A 307 -23.85 -8.40 1.94
C HIS A 307 -22.51 -7.80 2.40
N ALA A 308 -22.02 -6.77 1.71
CA ALA A 308 -20.70 -6.20 1.95
C ALA A 308 -20.66 -4.67 1.83
N VAL A 309 -19.80 -4.04 2.62
CA VAL A 309 -19.42 -2.63 2.46
C VAL A 309 -18.22 -2.54 1.52
N LYS A 310 -18.27 -1.63 0.55
CA LYS A 310 -17.16 -1.36 -0.36
C LYS A 310 -16.28 -0.24 0.18
N LEU A 311 -14.97 -0.42 0.08
CA LEU A 311 -13.95 0.60 0.29
C LEU A 311 -13.19 0.81 -1.03
N GLU A 312 -13.07 2.05 -1.47
CA GLU A 312 -12.46 2.39 -2.75
C GLU A 312 -11.30 3.38 -2.58
N ARG A 313 -10.14 3.05 -3.16
CA ARG A 313 -9.03 3.97 -3.37
C ARG A 313 -8.93 4.27 -4.87
N LEU A 314 -9.15 5.53 -5.22
CA LEU A 314 -8.97 6.01 -6.59
C LEU A 314 -7.50 6.37 -6.87
N PRO A 315 -7.01 6.18 -8.11
CA PRO A 315 -5.73 6.69 -8.55
C PRO A 315 -5.65 8.22 -8.39
N ARG A 316 -4.58 8.74 -7.79
CA ARG A 316 -4.31 10.19 -7.67
C ARG A 316 -3.18 10.64 -8.61
N ARG A 317 -2.32 9.69 -9.02
CA ARG A 317 -1.19 9.88 -9.94
C ARG A 317 -1.27 8.91 -11.13
N GLN A 318 -0.55 9.21 -12.20
CA GLN A 318 -0.53 8.47 -13.47
C GLN A 318 -0.16 6.97 -13.34
N TYR A 319 0.43 6.55 -12.22
CA TYR A 319 0.87 5.17 -12.00
C TYR A 319 0.23 4.51 -10.77
N ASP A 320 -0.80 5.15 -10.19
CA ASP A 320 -1.48 4.61 -9.04
C ASP A 320 -2.42 3.46 -9.45
N VAL A 321 -2.47 2.42 -8.62
CA VAL A 321 -3.39 1.30 -8.79
C VAL A 321 -4.75 1.67 -8.17
N LYS A 322 -5.86 1.49 -8.89
CA LYS A 322 -7.19 1.54 -8.26
C LYS A 322 -7.37 0.31 -7.38
N VAL A 323 -7.82 0.50 -6.14
CA VAL A 323 -8.13 -0.59 -5.21
C VAL A 323 -9.60 -0.53 -4.85
N GLU A 324 -10.29 -1.65 -4.98
CA GLU A 324 -11.67 -1.82 -4.54
C GLU A 324 -11.71 -3.05 -3.63
N LEU A 325 -12.11 -2.86 -2.39
CA LEU A 325 -12.15 -3.88 -1.35
C LEU A 325 -13.56 -3.98 -0.81
N TRP A 326 -14.11 -5.18 -0.75
CA TRP A 326 -15.41 -5.44 -0.14
C TRP A 326 -15.22 -6.25 1.13
N LEU A 327 -15.79 -5.75 2.22
CA LEU A 327 -15.74 -6.35 3.55
C LEU A 327 -17.15 -6.75 3.97
N ALA A 328 -17.34 -7.97 4.45
CA ALA A 328 -18.66 -8.49 4.83
C ALA A 328 -18.95 -8.29 6.33
N PRO A 329 -19.84 -7.35 6.75
CA PRO A 329 -20.09 -7.08 8.17
C PRO A 329 -20.55 -8.31 8.96
N ARG A 330 -21.32 -9.19 8.32
CA ARG A 330 -21.85 -10.43 8.92
C ARG A 330 -20.83 -11.57 9.00
N MET A 331 -19.62 -11.36 8.49
CA MET A 331 -18.52 -12.32 8.51
C MET A 331 -17.28 -11.71 9.19
N ASP A 332 -17.48 -10.97 10.29
CA ASP A 332 -16.41 -10.25 11.01
C ASP A 332 -15.58 -9.32 10.10
N TYR A 333 -16.25 -8.69 9.12
CA TYR A 333 -15.62 -7.84 8.11
C TYR A 333 -14.54 -8.57 7.27
N ALA A 334 -14.72 -9.88 7.06
CA ALA A 334 -13.85 -10.66 6.17
C ALA A 334 -13.74 -10.01 4.77
N PRO A 335 -12.55 -10.02 4.15
CA PRO A 335 -12.35 -9.51 2.80
C PRO A 335 -12.95 -10.47 1.77
N VAL A 336 -14.16 -10.19 1.31
CA VAL A 336 -14.92 -11.09 0.42
C VAL A 336 -14.71 -10.80 -1.06
N ARG A 337 -14.19 -9.61 -1.39
CA ARG A 337 -13.71 -9.30 -2.75
C ARG A 337 -12.58 -8.29 -2.72
N LEU A 338 -11.57 -8.49 -3.56
CA LEU A 338 -10.49 -7.52 -3.77
C LEU A 338 -10.24 -7.38 -5.27
N ARG A 339 -10.51 -6.18 -5.81
CA ARG A 339 -10.24 -5.85 -7.21
C ARG A 339 -9.16 -4.77 -7.30
N LEU A 340 -8.13 -5.07 -8.08
CA LEU A 340 -7.04 -4.17 -8.40
C LEU A 340 -7.13 -3.81 -9.89
N THR A 341 -7.02 -2.53 -10.22
CA THR A 341 -6.88 -2.07 -11.62
C THR A 341 -5.58 -1.30 -11.76
N ASN A 342 -4.68 -1.84 -12.57
CA ASN A 342 -3.39 -1.21 -12.86
C ASN A 342 -3.56 -0.03 -13.83
N PRO A 343 -2.59 0.90 -13.88
CA PRO A 343 -2.64 2.05 -14.79
C PRO A 343 -2.79 1.69 -16.27
N ASN A 344 -2.32 0.52 -16.67
CA ASN A 344 -2.43 0.01 -18.04
C ASN A 344 -3.78 -0.66 -18.35
N GLY A 345 -4.73 -0.65 -17.40
CA GLY A 345 -6.05 -1.27 -17.52
C GLY A 345 -6.10 -2.76 -17.19
N ASP A 346 -4.96 -3.40 -16.90
CA ASP A 346 -4.94 -4.79 -16.43
C ASP A 346 -5.62 -4.87 -15.06
N THR A 347 -6.44 -5.90 -14.86
CA THR A 347 -7.17 -6.10 -13.60
C THR A 347 -6.82 -7.41 -12.95
N VAL A 348 -6.98 -7.47 -11.63
CA VAL A 348 -7.04 -8.72 -10.85
C VAL A 348 -8.24 -8.60 -9.92
N ASP A 349 -9.22 -9.48 -10.06
CA ASP A 349 -10.44 -9.52 -9.26
C ASP A 349 -10.50 -10.86 -8.52
N GLN A 350 -10.37 -10.82 -7.19
CA GLN A 350 -10.44 -11.97 -6.30
C GLN A 350 -11.83 -12.00 -5.66
N ARG A 351 -12.61 -13.05 -5.90
CA ARG A 351 -13.99 -13.19 -5.41
C ARG A 351 -14.09 -14.40 -4.50
N TRP A 352 -14.54 -14.18 -3.27
CA TRP A 352 -14.57 -15.20 -2.22
C TRP A 352 -15.41 -16.42 -2.60
N SER A 353 -14.88 -17.60 -2.34
CA SER A 353 -15.53 -18.89 -2.60
C SER A 353 -15.81 -19.66 -1.31
N SER A 354 -14.88 -19.71 -0.37
CA SER A 354 -15.06 -20.39 0.92
C SER A 354 -14.09 -19.89 1.98
N THR A 355 -14.33 -20.25 3.24
CA THR A 355 -13.43 -19.95 4.36
C THR A 355 -13.23 -21.19 5.22
N ASP A 356 -11.98 -21.56 5.47
CA ASP A 356 -11.61 -22.52 6.51
C ASP A 356 -11.34 -21.74 7.80
N LYS A 357 -12.05 -22.09 8.86
CA LYS A 357 -11.85 -21.48 10.19
C LYS A 357 -10.70 -22.18 10.89
N GLY A 358 -9.80 -21.39 11.47
CA GLY A 358 -8.65 -21.87 12.25
C GLY A 358 -8.99 -22.28 13.67
#